data_AF-A0A2V5WF60-F1
#
_entry.id   AF-A0A2V5WF60-F1
#
_cell.length_a   1.000
_cell.length_b   1.000
_cell.length_c   1.000
_cell.angle_alpha   90.00
_cell.angle_beta   90.00
_cell.angle_gamma   90.00
#
_symmetry.space_group_name_H-M   'P 1'
#
loop_
_entity.id
_entity.type
_entity.pdbx_description
1 polymer ?
#
loop_
_entity_poly.entity_id
_entity_poly.type
_entity_poly.pdbx_seq_one_letter_code
_entity_poly.pdbx_strand_id
1 'polypeptide(L)'
;MPLSEIASARINQALRRYWNDQDGFSLPPMKAEEAVSEYDTERIKKLDEENPTIWKSIDPIFADRYRHLQAPVNDKHLKNLRATRALITEGINDAVDARGGGSTSGMLRAFGGAETEWILRQLYSSSALSISKTQFTSKLRSNIFYQDSTGDPEAQRSFERAIDKFRQAEATMSDAQQATFRREILAYFE
;
A
#
# COMPACT_ATOMS: atom_id res chain seq x y z
N MET A 1 20.50 -18.45 4.72
CA MET A 1 19.45 -18.44 3.69
C MET A 1 19.45 -17.05 3.05
N PRO A 2 19.55 -16.92 1.73
CA PRO A 2 19.43 -15.64 1.03
C PRO A 2 18.11 -14.91 1.36
N LEU A 3 18.16 -13.58 1.47
CA LEU A 3 16.98 -12.75 1.78
C LEU A 3 15.83 -12.96 0.77
N SER A 4 16.16 -13.20 -0.50
CA SER A 4 15.19 -13.49 -1.55
C SER A 4 14.47 -14.84 -1.34
N GLU A 5 15.12 -15.84 -0.74
CA GLU A 5 14.50 -17.13 -0.43
C GLU A 5 13.51 -16.99 0.73
N ILE A 6 13.84 -16.16 1.74
CA ILE A 6 12.92 -15.84 2.83
C ILE A 6 11.69 -15.14 2.28
N ALA A 7 11.86 -14.07 1.48
CA ALA A 7 10.74 -13.40 0.83
C ALA A 7 9.92 -14.34 -0.08
N SER A 8 10.58 -15.28 -0.77
CA SER A 8 9.90 -16.30 -1.59
C SER A 8 9.03 -17.23 -0.76
N ALA A 9 9.56 -17.75 0.34
CA ALA A 9 8.81 -18.63 1.23
C ALA A 9 7.58 -17.91 1.79
N ARG A 10 7.77 -16.65 2.19
CA ARG A 10 6.70 -15.82 2.75
C ARG A 10 5.60 -15.52 1.74
N ILE A 11 5.94 -15.10 0.51
CA ILE A 11 4.91 -14.85 -0.51
C ILE A 11 4.18 -16.14 -0.90
N ASN A 12 4.88 -17.29 -0.95
CA ASN A 12 4.26 -18.58 -1.22
C ASN A 12 3.28 -18.99 -0.12
N GLN A 13 3.58 -18.66 1.14
CA GLN A 13 2.66 -18.87 2.25
C GLN A 13 1.46 -17.93 2.18
N ALA A 14 1.68 -16.65 1.85
CA ALA A 14 0.59 -15.70 1.62
C ALA A 14 -0.34 -16.18 0.49
N LEU A 15 0.23 -16.68 -0.61
CA LEU A 15 -0.53 -17.27 -1.72
C LEU A 15 -1.39 -18.44 -1.23
N ARG A 16 -0.83 -19.41 -0.51
CA ARG A 16 -1.59 -20.58 -0.04
C ARG A 16 -2.79 -20.24 0.84
N ARG A 17 -2.75 -19.10 1.55
CA ARG A 17 -3.73 -18.74 2.58
C ARG A 17 -4.72 -17.66 2.14
N TYR A 18 -4.24 -16.71 1.35
CA TYR A 18 -4.94 -15.47 1.06
C TYR A 18 -5.13 -15.24 -0.43
N TRP A 19 -4.67 -16.13 -1.31
CA TRP A 19 -4.89 -16.00 -2.74
C TRP A 19 -6.07 -16.84 -3.22
N ASN A 20 -6.85 -16.27 -4.14
CA ASN A 20 -7.73 -17.02 -5.01
C ASN A 20 -7.49 -16.60 -6.47
N ASP A 21 -7.76 -17.50 -7.42
CA ASP A 21 -7.42 -17.26 -8.83
C ASP A 21 -8.36 -16.26 -9.54
N GLN A 22 -9.46 -15.87 -8.91
CA GLN A 22 -10.46 -14.95 -9.48
C GLN A 22 -10.16 -13.48 -9.15
N ASP A 23 -9.89 -13.20 -7.88
CA ASP A 23 -9.76 -11.86 -7.31
C ASP A 23 -8.35 -11.57 -6.76
N GLY A 24 -7.47 -12.58 -6.75
CA GLY A 24 -6.12 -12.47 -6.21
C GLY A 24 -6.09 -12.49 -4.69
N PHE A 25 -5.26 -11.64 -4.08
CA PHE A 25 -5.07 -11.59 -2.63
C PHE A 25 -6.31 -11.09 -1.88
N SER A 26 -6.61 -11.66 -0.72
CA SER A 26 -7.73 -11.27 0.16
C SER A 26 -7.31 -10.32 1.28
N LEU A 27 -6.02 -9.99 1.38
CA LEU A 27 -5.45 -9.07 2.37
C LEU A 27 -4.58 -8.01 1.68
N PRO A 28 -4.52 -6.79 2.24
CA PRO A 28 -3.54 -5.80 1.80
C PRO A 28 -2.13 -6.31 2.07
N PRO A 29 -1.13 -5.88 1.29
CA PRO A 29 0.19 -6.47 1.26
C PRO A 29 0.92 -6.40 2.61
N MET A 30 0.84 -5.30 3.36
CA MET A 30 1.47 -5.22 4.70
C MET A 30 0.84 -6.20 5.69
N LYS A 31 -0.50 -6.34 5.69
CA LYS A 31 -1.18 -7.33 6.55
C LYS A 31 -0.94 -8.76 6.11
N ALA A 32 -0.78 -9.01 4.81
CA ALA A 32 -0.41 -10.32 4.29
C ALA A 32 1.01 -10.71 4.72
N GLU A 33 1.94 -9.75 4.76
CA GLU A 33 3.29 -9.93 5.26
C GLU A 33 3.27 -10.23 6.77
N GLU A 34 2.61 -9.38 7.56
CA GLU A 34 2.46 -9.53 9.01
C GLU A 34 1.85 -10.88 9.39
N ALA A 35 0.73 -11.24 8.76
CA ALA A 35 0.04 -12.50 9.04
C ALA A 35 0.88 -13.74 8.70
N VAL A 36 1.88 -13.63 7.81
CA VAL A 36 2.82 -14.73 7.52
C VAL A 36 3.97 -14.76 8.53
N SER A 37 4.42 -13.60 9.05
CA SER A 37 5.41 -13.52 10.14
C SER A 37 5.00 -14.33 11.37
N GLU A 38 3.73 -14.26 11.74
CA GLU A 38 3.20 -14.92 12.94
C GLU A 38 3.25 -16.46 12.89
N TYR A 39 3.43 -17.08 11.72
CA TYR A 39 3.49 -18.53 11.58
C TYR A 39 4.90 -19.12 11.58
N ASP A 40 5.95 -18.32 11.40
CA ASP A 40 7.36 -18.76 11.39
C ASP A 40 8.13 -18.17 12.59
N THR A 41 7.44 -18.05 13.73
CA THR A 41 7.83 -17.20 14.87
C THR A 41 9.23 -17.48 15.41
N GLU A 42 9.63 -18.73 15.59
CA GLU A 42 10.95 -19.01 16.19
C GLU A 42 12.12 -18.69 15.26
N ARG A 43 11.98 -18.97 13.97
CA ARG A 43 13.01 -18.66 12.98
C ARG A 43 13.09 -17.16 12.70
N ILE A 44 11.93 -16.51 12.63
CA ILE A 44 11.76 -15.07 12.44
C ILE A 44 12.36 -14.30 13.60
N LYS A 45 12.04 -14.68 14.85
CA LYS A 45 12.61 -14.06 16.06
C LYS A 45 14.13 -14.12 16.03
N LYS A 46 14.70 -15.29 15.75
CA LYS A 46 16.15 -15.45 15.66
C LYS A 46 16.78 -14.56 14.58
N LEU A 47 16.15 -14.48 13.41
CA LEU A 47 16.62 -13.60 12.32
C LEU A 47 16.53 -12.11 12.69
N ASP A 48 15.49 -11.72 13.43
CA ASP A 48 15.28 -10.34 13.89
C ASP A 48 16.27 -9.96 15.01
N GLU A 49 16.52 -10.86 15.95
CA GLU A 49 17.53 -10.71 17.00
C GLU A 49 18.95 -10.59 16.43
N GLU A 50 19.28 -11.38 15.41
CA GLU A 50 20.59 -11.36 14.75
C GLU A 50 20.74 -10.18 13.77
N ASN A 51 19.64 -9.67 13.21
CA ASN A 51 19.64 -8.54 12.29
C ASN A 51 18.35 -7.70 12.41
N PRO A 52 18.33 -6.69 13.30
CA PRO A 52 17.15 -5.83 13.54
C PRO A 52 16.69 -4.99 12.33
N THR A 53 17.41 -5.04 11.22
CA THR A 53 17.08 -4.32 9.98
C THR A 53 16.71 -5.24 8.82
N ILE A 54 16.59 -6.55 9.08
CA ILE A 54 16.36 -7.55 8.04
C ILE A 54 15.07 -7.29 7.24
N TRP A 55 14.02 -6.79 7.90
CA TRP A 55 12.74 -6.43 7.29
C TRP A 55 12.86 -5.34 6.24
N LYS A 56 13.75 -4.36 6.43
CA LYS A 56 14.04 -3.33 5.42
C LYS A 56 14.57 -3.90 4.11
N SER A 57 15.07 -5.14 4.14
CA SER A 57 15.55 -5.86 2.94
C SER A 57 14.55 -6.91 2.43
N ILE A 58 13.75 -7.52 3.31
CA ILE A 58 12.76 -8.52 2.94
C ILE A 58 11.50 -7.87 2.37
N ASP A 59 10.99 -6.82 3.03
CA ASP A 59 9.73 -6.14 2.70
C ASP A 59 9.67 -5.67 1.24
N PRO A 60 10.71 -5.01 0.69
CA PRO A 60 10.66 -4.58 -0.71
C PRO A 60 10.54 -5.77 -1.68
N ILE A 61 11.16 -6.92 -1.37
CA ILE A 61 11.11 -8.11 -2.21
C ILE A 61 9.72 -8.76 -2.11
N PHE A 62 9.14 -8.82 -0.92
CA PHE A 62 7.78 -9.33 -0.72
C PHE A 62 6.76 -8.45 -1.45
N ALA A 63 6.83 -7.12 -1.27
CA ALA A 63 5.95 -6.16 -1.90
C ALA A 63 6.04 -6.22 -3.43
N ASP A 64 7.26 -6.29 -3.98
CA ASP A 64 7.45 -6.41 -5.43
C ASP A 64 6.78 -7.68 -6.00
N ARG A 65 6.91 -8.82 -5.30
CA ARG A 65 6.28 -10.07 -5.73
C ARG A 65 4.76 -10.03 -5.61
N TYR A 66 4.24 -9.47 -4.51
CA TYR A 66 2.81 -9.23 -4.36
C TYR A 66 2.26 -8.45 -5.55
N ARG A 67 2.91 -7.33 -5.90
CA ARG A 67 2.54 -6.49 -7.05
C ARG A 67 2.52 -7.28 -8.36
N HIS A 68 3.58 -8.03 -8.65
CA HIS A 68 3.69 -8.80 -9.89
C HIS A 68 2.62 -9.90 -10.02
N LEU A 69 2.15 -10.45 -8.90
CA LEU A 69 1.09 -11.45 -8.87
C LEU A 69 -0.30 -10.80 -9.04
N GLN A 70 -0.56 -9.68 -8.36
CA GLN A 70 -1.87 -9.04 -8.37
C GLN A 70 -2.15 -8.23 -9.65
N ALA A 71 -1.13 -7.58 -10.23
CA ALA A 71 -1.32 -6.69 -11.39
C ALA A 71 -2.00 -7.38 -12.58
N PRO A 72 -1.62 -8.60 -13.01
CA PRO A 72 -2.31 -9.31 -14.08
C PRO A 72 -3.77 -9.66 -13.79
N VAL A 73 -4.14 -9.85 -12.51
CA VAL A 73 -5.54 -10.07 -12.12
C VAL A 73 -6.33 -8.76 -12.25
N ASN A 74 -5.77 -7.66 -11.75
CA ASN A 74 -6.39 -6.34 -11.87
C ASN A 74 -6.57 -5.91 -13.33
N ASP A 75 -5.58 -6.16 -14.18
CA ASP A 75 -5.62 -5.81 -15.61
C ASP A 75 -6.70 -6.59 -16.39
N LYS A 76 -7.20 -7.72 -15.88
CA LYS A 76 -8.35 -8.44 -16.45
C LYS A 76 -9.68 -7.79 -16.10
N HIS A 77 -9.79 -7.22 -14.90
CA HIS A 77 -11.05 -6.68 -14.35
C HIS A 77 -11.26 -5.21 -14.67
N LEU A 78 -10.18 -4.44 -14.81
CA LEU A 78 -10.23 -3.00 -15.05
C LEU A 78 -9.51 -2.64 -16.35
N LYS A 79 -10.13 -1.79 -17.17
CA LYS A 79 -9.56 -1.33 -18.44
C LYS A 79 -8.69 -0.09 -18.22
N ASN A 80 -7.65 0.07 -19.04
CA ASN A 80 -6.81 1.28 -19.12
C ASN A 80 -6.13 1.71 -17.80
N LEU A 81 -5.71 0.76 -16.97
CA LEU A 81 -5.17 1.03 -15.64
C LEU A 81 -3.81 1.73 -15.59
N ARG A 82 -3.04 1.76 -16.67
CA ARG A 82 -1.63 2.20 -16.62
C ARG A 82 -1.47 3.62 -16.05
N ALA A 83 -2.29 4.57 -16.51
CA ALA A 83 -2.22 5.95 -16.04
C ALA A 83 -2.72 6.07 -14.59
N THR A 84 -3.85 5.44 -14.25
CA THR A 84 -4.41 5.44 -12.90
C THR A 84 -3.44 4.82 -11.89
N ARG A 85 -2.82 3.68 -12.22
CA ARG A 85 -1.80 3.01 -11.40
C ARG A 85 -0.61 3.92 -11.11
N ALA A 86 -0.11 4.64 -12.12
CA ALA A 86 0.99 5.58 -11.95
C ALA A 86 0.60 6.73 -11.01
N LEU A 87 -0.58 7.33 -11.21
CA LEU A 87 -1.10 8.40 -10.35
C LEU A 87 -1.24 7.95 -8.89
N ILE A 88 -1.78 6.74 -8.64
CA ILE A 88 -1.92 6.21 -7.28
C ILE A 88 -0.55 5.98 -6.65
N THR A 89 0.36 5.30 -7.36
CA THR A 89 1.71 5.01 -6.85
C THR A 89 2.46 6.30 -6.52
N GLU A 90 2.44 7.27 -7.43
CA GLU A 90 3.10 8.56 -7.22
C GLU A 90 2.45 9.37 -6.10
N GLY A 91 1.11 9.32 -5.97
CA GLY A 91 0.40 9.99 -4.89
C GLY A 91 0.75 9.39 -3.52
N ILE A 92 0.88 8.06 -3.43
CA ILE A 92 1.36 7.38 -2.22
C ILE A 92 2.79 7.84 -1.90
N ASN A 93 3.69 7.87 -2.89
CA ASN A 93 5.07 8.29 -2.67
C ASN A 93 5.16 9.74 -2.17
N ASP A 94 4.42 10.67 -2.78
CA ASP A 94 4.35 12.06 -2.34
C ASP A 94 3.77 12.20 -0.93
N ALA A 95 2.77 11.39 -0.58
CA ALA A 95 2.21 11.34 0.77
C ALA A 95 3.20 10.81 1.80
N VAL A 96 4.02 9.81 1.43
CA VAL A 96 5.13 9.32 2.25
C VAL A 96 6.22 10.38 2.40
N ASP A 97 6.55 11.11 1.33
CA ASP A 97 7.50 12.24 1.39
C ASP A 97 6.99 13.35 2.32
N ALA A 98 5.70 13.66 2.28
CA ALA A 98 5.06 14.62 3.18
C ALA A 98 5.10 14.18 4.65
N ARG A 99 5.04 12.87 4.92
CA ARG A 99 5.17 12.31 6.28
C ARG A 99 6.58 12.47 6.84
N GLY A 100 7.58 12.60 5.98
CA GLY A 100 8.99 12.70 6.34
C GLY A 100 9.67 11.34 6.54
N GLY A 101 10.92 11.38 7.02
CA GLY A 101 11.74 10.19 7.22
C GLY A 101 11.34 9.36 8.45
N GLY A 102 11.73 8.08 8.46
CA GLY A 102 11.51 7.19 9.59
C GLY A 102 11.33 5.73 9.17
N SER A 103 11.30 4.82 10.14
CA SER A 103 11.12 3.38 9.85
C SER A 103 9.75 3.12 9.20
N THR A 104 8.69 3.74 9.70
CA THR A 104 7.34 3.65 9.12
C THR A 104 7.28 4.18 7.70
N SER A 105 7.86 5.36 7.43
CA SER A 105 7.90 5.91 6.07
C SER A 105 8.72 5.05 5.11
N GLY A 106 9.80 4.42 5.58
CA GLY A 106 10.56 3.44 4.81
C GLY A 106 9.72 2.22 4.42
N MET A 107 8.95 1.68 5.36
CA MET A 107 8.02 0.58 5.11
C MET A 107 6.89 0.98 4.14
N LEU A 108 6.22 2.11 4.38
CA LEU A 108 5.19 2.63 3.48
C LEU A 108 5.72 2.90 2.06
N ARG A 109 6.99 3.31 1.93
CA ARG A 109 7.62 3.45 0.62
C ARG A 109 7.84 2.10 -0.05
N ALA A 110 8.34 1.10 0.68
CA ALA A 110 8.60 -0.24 0.15
C ALA A 110 7.30 -0.90 -0.37
N PHE A 111 6.18 -0.68 0.31
CA PHE A 111 4.90 -1.30 -0.03
C PHE A 111 4.04 -0.50 -1.01
N GLY A 112 4.34 0.78 -1.30
CA GLY A 112 3.42 1.64 -2.06
C GLY A 112 3.01 1.11 -3.45
N GLY A 113 3.92 0.41 -4.13
CA GLY A 113 3.59 -0.26 -5.40
C GLY A 113 2.67 -1.47 -5.25
N ALA A 114 2.84 -2.26 -4.19
CA ALA A 114 1.97 -3.39 -3.88
C ALA A 114 0.59 -2.90 -3.39
N GLU A 115 0.59 -1.84 -2.58
CA GLU A 115 -0.63 -1.22 -2.07
C GLU A 115 -1.47 -0.65 -3.22
N THR A 116 -0.83 -0.06 -4.23
CA THR A 116 -1.53 0.38 -5.43
C THR A 116 -2.33 -0.76 -6.06
N GLU A 117 -1.76 -1.98 -6.16
CA GLU A 117 -2.52 -3.12 -6.70
C GLU A 117 -3.63 -3.60 -5.77
N TRP A 118 -3.43 -3.51 -4.45
CA TRP A 118 -4.50 -3.78 -3.50
C TRP A 118 -5.66 -2.78 -3.65
N ILE A 119 -5.37 -1.49 -3.73
CA ILE A 119 -6.38 -0.44 -3.93
C ILE A 119 -7.14 -0.69 -5.24
N LEU A 120 -6.43 -0.97 -6.34
CA LEU A 120 -7.04 -1.28 -7.63
C LEU A 120 -7.95 -2.51 -7.56
N ARG A 121 -7.54 -3.54 -6.81
CA ARG A 121 -8.39 -4.71 -6.54
C ARG A 121 -9.73 -4.31 -5.92
N GLN A 122 -9.69 -3.46 -4.90
CA GLN A 122 -10.90 -3.05 -4.18
C GLN A 122 -11.90 -2.32 -5.06
N LEU A 123 -11.44 -1.63 -6.11
CA LEU A 123 -12.31 -0.87 -7.01
C LEU A 123 -13.32 -1.75 -7.76
N TYR A 124 -13.00 -3.00 -8.09
CA TYR A 124 -13.96 -3.90 -8.74
C TYR A 124 -14.70 -4.83 -7.77
N SER A 125 -14.26 -4.94 -6.51
CA SER A 125 -14.99 -5.66 -5.46
C SER A 125 -15.93 -4.75 -4.64
N SER A 126 -16.18 -3.53 -5.12
CA SER A 126 -16.71 -2.38 -4.35
C SER A 126 -18.01 -2.65 -3.58
N SER A 127 -17.97 -2.41 -2.26
CA SER A 127 -19.16 -2.31 -1.38
C SER A 127 -19.02 -1.22 -0.31
N ALA A 128 -18.17 -0.20 -0.53
CA ALA A 128 -17.76 0.71 0.55
C ALA A 128 -18.82 1.78 0.93
N LEU A 129 -18.81 2.15 2.22
CA LEU A 129 -19.49 3.33 2.74
C LEU A 129 -18.84 4.62 2.21
N SER A 130 -19.64 5.65 1.98
CA SER A 130 -19.20 6.91 1.36
C SER A 130 -18.24 7.72 2.25
N ILE A 131 -17.07 8.05 1.71
CA ILE A 131 -16.16 9.07 2.26
C ILE A 131 -16.16 10.28 1.31
N SER A 132 -16.55 11.44 1.84
CA SER A 132 -16.53 12.69 1.07
C SER A 132 -15.09 13.19 0.83
N LYS A 133 -14.90 13.98 -0.24
CA LYS A 133 -13.59 14.58 -0.58
C LYS A 133 -13.01 15.41 0.57
N THR A 134 -13.84 16.21 1.24
CA THR A 134 -13.42 17.07 2.36
C THR A 134 -12.95 16.24 3.56
N GLN A 135 -13.69 15.17 3.90
CA GLN A 135 -13.30 14.26 4.96
C GLN A 135 -12.01 13.51 4.60
N PHE A 136 -11.87 13.08 3.35
CA PHE A 136 -10.67 12.40 2.86
C PHE A 136 -9.42 13.26 3.03
N THR A 137 -9.39 14.47 2.47
CA THR A 137 -8.22 15.36 2.59
C THR A 137 -7.89 15.69 4.04
N SER A 138 -8.91 15.99 4.86
CA SER A 138 -8.71 16.32 6.27
C SER A 138 -8.12 15.15 7.07
N LYS A 139 -8.72 13.95 6.94
CA LYS A 139 -8.23 12.74 7.62
C LYS A 139 -6.83 12.35 7.16
N LEU A 140 -6.59 12.35 5.85
CA LEU A 140 -5.28 12.00 5.31
C LEU A 140 -4.20 12.96 5.81
N ARG A 141 -4.52 14.27 5.89
CA ARG A 141 -3.62 15.26 6.48
C ARG A 141 -3.29 14.93 7.93
N SER A 142 -4.29 14.58 8.75
CA SER A 142 -4.07 14.18 10.14
C SER A 142 -3.23 12.91 10.27
N ASN A 143 -3.39 11.94 9.36
CA ASN A 143 -2.61 10.70 9.37
C ASN A 143 -1.15 10.92 8.93
N ILE A 144 -0.90 11.89 8.03
CA ILE A 144 0.43 12.21 7.51
C ILE A 144 1.21 13.12 8.47
N PHE A 145 0.58 14.18 8.97
CA PHE A 145 1.21 15.16 9.85
C PHE A 145 0.79 14.87 11.30
N TYR A 146 1.57 14.04 12.00
CA TYR A 146 1.39 13.90 13.44
C TYR A 146 1.83 15.19 14.16
N GLN A 147 1.03 15.62 15.13
CA GLN A 147 1.21 16.74 16.08
C GLN A 147 2.49 17.59 15.85
N ASP A 148 2.32 18.75 15.19
CA ASP A 148 3.28 19.85 14.99
C ASP A 148 4.27 19.83 13.79
N SER A 149 4.10 18.91 12.83
CA SER A 149 4.95 18.88 11.61
C SER A 149 4.51 19.83 10.48
N THR A 150 3.59 20.77 10.73
CA THR A 150 2.99 21.61 9.66
C THR A 150 3.90 22.73 9.15
N GLY A 151 5.06 22.93 9.77
CA GLY A 151 5.97 24.04 9.47
C GLY A 151 6.92 23.84 8.30
N ASP A 152 7.07 22.62 7.75
CA ASP A 152 7.94 22.36 6.60
C ASP A 152 7.22 22.65 5.27
N PRO A 153 7.64 23.68 4.50
CA PRO A 153 7.02 24.00 3.23
C PRO A 153 7.12 22.88 2.18
N GLU A 154 8.19 22.07 2.18
CA GLU A 154 8.32 21.00 1.19
C GLU A 154 7.42 19.80 1.53
N ALA A 155 7.23 19.51 2.81
CA ALA A 155 6.27 18.52 3.25
C ALA A 155 4.83 18.92 2.87
N GLN A 156 4.48 20.21 3.01
CA GLN A 156 3.18 20.73 2.55
C GLN A 156 3.00 20.59 1.03
N ARG A 157 4.00 20.97 0.23
CA ARG A 157 3.96 20.81 -1.22
C ARG A 157 3.83 19.35 -1.62
N SER A 158 4.56 18.45 -0.96
CA SER A 158 4.47 17.00 -1.21
C SER A 158 3.05 16.51 -0.95
N PHE A 159 2.43 16.93 0.17
CA PHE A 159 1.04 16.58 0.47
C PHE A 159 0.06 17.11 -0.60
N GLU A 160 0.23 18.35 -1.05
CA GLU A 160 -0.60 18.92 -2.11
C GLU A 160 -0.47 18.14 -3.43
N ARG A 161 0.75 17.79 -3.84
CA ARG A 161 0.99 16.93 -5.01
C ARG A 161 0.32 15.56 -4.87
N ALA A 162 0.38 14.95 -3.68
CA ALA A 162 -0.31 13.70 -3.39
C ALA A 162 -1.83 13.83 -3.60
N ILE A 163 -2.46 14.87 -3.03
CA ILE A 163 -3.89 15.13 -3.18
C ILE A 163 -4.28 15.34 -4.65
N ASP A 164 -3.48 16.08 -5.41
CA ASP A 164 -3.77 16.31 -6.83
C ASP A 164 -3.66 15.04 -7.66
N LYS A 165 -2.69 14.16 -7.37
CA LYS A 165 -2.56 12.85 -8.02
C LYS A 165 -3.73 11.92 -7.68
N PHE A 166 -4.14 11.88 -6.42
CA PHE A 166 -5.32 11.13 -5.99
C PHE A 166 -6.59 11.65 -6.65
N ARG A 167 -6.76 12.98 -6.77
CA ARG A 167 -7.89 13.59 -7.49
C ARG A 167 -7.90 13.23 -8.97
N GLN A 168 -6.74 13.22 -9.63
CA GLN A 168 -6.61 12.81 -11.02
C GLN A 168 -6.93 11.33 -11.22
N ALA A 169 -6.51 10.46 -10.28
CA ALA A 169 -6.87 9.04 -10.32
C ALA A 169 -8.38 8.85 -10.15
N GLU A 170 -9.00 9.53 -9.18
CA GLU A 170 -10.45 9.49 -8.92
C GLU A 170 -11.30 9.90 -10.13
N ALA A 171 -10.82 10.84 -10.95
CA ALA A 171 -11.53 11.31 -12.13
C ALA A 171 -11.77 10.20 -13.17
N THR A 172 -11.04 9.09 -13.08
CA THR A 172 -11.19 7.91 -13.94
C THR A 172 -12.17 6.87 -13.39
N MET A 173 -12.73 7.10 -12.20
CA MET A 173 -13.50 6.13 -11.42
C MET A 173 -14.97 6.55 -11.28
N SER A 174 -15.87 5.56 -11.18
CA SER A 174 -17.26 5.81 -10.76
C SER A 174 -17.34 6.31 -9.31
N ASP A 175 -18.47 6.90 -8.90
CA ASP A 175 -18.63 7.45 -7.55
C ASP A 175 -18.41 6.40 -6.44
N ALA A 176 -18.90 5.17 -6.64
CA ALA A 176 -18.71 4.06 -5.71
C ALA A 176 -17.23 3.64 -5.60
N GLN A 177 -16.52 3.67 -6.74
CA GLN A 177 -15.08 3.39 -6.79
C GLN A 177 -14.28 4.52 -6.12
N GLN A 178 -14.65 5.78 -6.32
CA GLN A 178 -14.00 6.90 -5.65
C GLN A 178 -14.14 6.80 -4.12
N ALA A 179 -15.31 6.42 -3.60
CA ALA A 179 -15.50 6.21 -2.17
C ALA A 179 -14.59 5.08 -1.64
N THR A 180 -14.55 3.96 -2.36
CA THR A 180 -13.66 2.83 -2.03
C THR A 180 -12.19 3.22 -2.08
N PHE A 181 -11.79 3.95 -3.13
CA PHE A 181 -10.44 4.47 -3.31
C PHE A 181 -9.97 5.32 -2.12
N ARG A 182 -10.79 6.30 -1.71
CA ARG A 182 -10.51 7.15 -0.54
C ARG A 182 -10.34 6.34 0.73
N ARG A 183 -11.19 5.32 0.94
CA ARG A 183 -11.13 4.43 2.12
C ARG A 183 -9.81 3.69 2.16
N GLU A 184 -9.41 3.07 1.05
CA GLU A 184 -8.18 2.27 1.02
C GLU A 184 -6.93 3.15 1.18
N ILE A 185 -6.90 4.34 0.57
CA ILE A 185 -5.79 5.28 0.79
C ILE A 185 -5.69 5.66 2.28
N LEU A 186 -6.83 5.97 2.94
CA LEU A 186 -6.79 6.26 4.38
C LEU A 186 -6.30 5.08 5.19
N ALA A 187 -6.84 3.88 4.93
CA ALA A 187 -6.47 2.65 5.63
C ALA A 187 -4.99 2.30 5.51
N TYR A 188 -4.32 2.72 4.43
CA TYR A 188 -2.89 2.51 4.25
C TYR A 188 -2.03 3.42 5.13
N PHE A 189 -2.50 4.63 5.44
CA PHE A 189 -1.76 5.65 6.20
C PHE A 189 -2.17 5.77 7.68
N GLU A 190 -3.24 5.09 8.09
CA GLU A 190 -3.65 4.90 9.50
C GLU A 190 -2.66 4.02 10.26
#